data_AF-A0A7C5G6H7-F1
#
_entry.id   AF-A0A7C5G6H7-F1
#
_cell.length_a   1.000
_cell.length_b   1.000
_cell.length_c   1.000
_cell.angle_alpha   90.00
_cell.angle_beta   90.00
_cell.angle_gamma   90.00
#
_symmetry.space_group_name_H-M   'P 1'
#
loop_
_entity.id
_entity.type
_entity.pdbx_description
1 polymer ?
#
loop_
_entity_poly.entity_id
_entity_poly.type
_entity_poly.pdbx_seq_one_letter_code
_entity_poly.pdbx_strand_id
1 'polypeptide(L)'
;MLLCKFVGLDNLLKKNLFHSKLNPWQYLILSFFLLISFGTVLLNLPFVKHVQGLSFIDSVFTATSAVCVTGLTTVNTSGFNGFGEIVLLLLMQLGAIGIMTLSSSFILAYRGKVNLKHRISFFETQENVSLGDIQHILP
;
A
#
# COMPACT_ATOMS: atom_id res chain seq x y z
N MET A 1 8.87 -17.46 -0.90
CA MET A 1 8.88 -17.61 -2.39
C MET A 1 7.57 -17.15 -3.04
N LEU A 2 6.39 -17.41 -2.45
CA LEU A 2 5.08 -16.96 -2.97
C LEU A 2 4.88 -15.43 -2.99
N LEU A 3 5.43 -14.70 -2.01
CA LEU A 3 5.30 -13.23 -1.91
C LEU A 3 5.94 -12.46 -3.09
N CYS A 4 7.07 -12.94 -3.65
CA CYS A 4 7.71 -12.28 -4.79
C CYS A 4 6.90 -12.40 -6.09
N LYS A 5 6.13 -13.49 -6.25
CA LYS A 5 5.27 -13.68 -7.43
C LYS A 5 4.02 -12.80 -7.39
N PHE A 6 3.51 -12.47 -6.21
CA PHE A 6 2.33 -11.60 -6.06
C PHE A 6 2.63 -10.17 -6.53
N VAL A 7 3.78 -9.61 -6.13
CA VAL A 7 4.27 -8.31 -6.65
C VAL A 7 4.54 -8.36 -8.16
N GLY A 8 5.05 -9.50 -8.66
CA GLY A 8 5.33 -9.70 -10.08
C GLY A 8 4.09 -9.82 -10.98
N LEU A 9 2.97 -10.34 -10.47
CA LEU A 9 1.72 -10.49 -11.22
C LEU A 9 0.94 -9.18 -11.33
N ASP A 10 1.04 -8.31 -10.31
CA ASP A 10 0.58 -6.92 -10.37
C ASP A 10 1.19 -6.18 -11.57
N ASN A 11 2.49 -6.35 -11.81
CA ASN A 11 3.19 -5.78 -12.97
C ASN A 11 2.69 -6.32 -14.33
N LEU A 12 2.08 -7.51 -14.37
CA LEU A 12 1.57 -8.13 -15.59
C LEU A 12 0.16 -7.66 -15.91
N LEU A 13 -0.69 -7.38 -14.91
CA LEU A 13 -1.97 -6.68 -15.12
C LEU A 13 -1.79 -5.18 -15.40
N LYS A 14 -0.75 -4.57 -14.82
CA LYS A 14 -0.35 -3.18 -15.07
C LYS A 14 -0.05 -2.94 -16.55
N LYS A 15 0.54 -3.93 -17.23
CA LYS A 15 1.00 -3.85 -18.63
C LYS A 15 -0.13 -3.59 -19.65
N ASN A 16 -1.38 -3.96 -19.35
CA ASN A 16 -2.48 -3.82 -20.32
C ASN A 16 -3.35 -2.55 -20.10
N LEU A 17 -3.14 -1.81 -19.00
CA LEU A 17 -3.83 -0.53 -18.72
C LEU A 17 -2.87 0.68 -18.65
N PHE A 18 -1.55 0.46 -18.65
CA PHE A 18 -0.53 1.53 -18.57
C PHE A 18 -0.15 2.10 -19.94
N HIS A 19 -1.00 2.93 -20.50
CA HIS A 19 -0.57 3.90 -21.53
C HIS A 19 -0.52 5.34 -21.02
N SER A 20 -0.59 5.57 -19.69
CA SER A 20 -0.61 6.91 -19.12
C SER A 20 0.48 7.12 -18.07
N LYS A 21 1.21 8.24 -18.18
CA LYS A 21 2.37 8.67 -17.36
C LYS A 21 1.98 9.06 -15.93
N LEU A 22 1.38 8.16 -15.17
CA LEU A 22 0.88 8.48 -13.83
C LEU A 22 1.95 8.20 -12.76
N ASN A 23 2.08 9.14 -11.82
CA ASN A 23 3.02 9.08 -10.71
C ASN A 23 2.67 7.93 -9.76
N PRO A 24 3.65 7.29 -9.09
CA PRO A 24 3.39 6.16 -8.18
C PRO A 24 2.41 6.52 -7.06
N TRP A 25 2.44 7.77 -6.58
CA TRP A 25 1.49 8.30 -5.59
C TRP A 25 0.05 8.40 -6.10
N GLN A 26 -0.14 8.74 -7.39
CA GLN A 26 -1.49 8.85 -7.97
C GLN A 26 -2.15 7.47 -8.10
N TYR A 27 -1.37 6.42 -8.39
CA TYR A 27 -1.90 5.05 -8.43
C TYR A 27 -2.44 4.59 -7.09
N LEU A 28 -1.73 4.92 -6.01
CA LEU A 28 -2.11 4.59 -4.64
C LEU A 28 -3.45 5.24 -4.27
N ILE A 29 -3.58 6.53 -4.55
CA ILE A 29 -4.79 7.29 -4.27
C ILE A 29 -5.96 6.74 -5.08
N LEU A 30 -5.73 6.45 -6.37
CA LEU A 30 -6.77 5.91 -7.25
C LEU A 30 -7.22 4.51 -6.83
N SER A 31 -6.29 3.64 -6.39
CA SER A 31 -6.64 2.29 -5.92
C SER A 31 -7.46 2.35 -4.64
N PHE A 32 -7.07 3.16 -3.66
CA PHE A 32 -7.83 3.35 -2.42
C PHE A 32 -9.21 3.93 -2.72
N PHE A 33 -9.29 4.95 -3.58
CA PHE A 33 -10.56 5.58 -3.95
C PHE A 33 -11.52 4.59 -4.62
N LEU A 34 -11.04 3.79 -5.57
CA LEU A 34 -11.84 2.74 -6.22
C LEU A 34 -12.31 1.69 -5.22
N LEU A 35 -11.45 1.27 -4.30
CA LEU A 35 -11.79 0.24 -3.31
C LEU A 35 -12.83 0.74 -2.30
N ILE A 36 -12.71 2.00 -1.84
CA ILE A 36 -13.69 2.64 -0.96
C ILE A 36 -15.03 2.83 -1.67
N SER A 37 -15.01 3.29 -2.92
CA SER A 37 -16.22 3.46 -3.73
C SER A 37 -16.92 2.11 -3.95
N PHE A 38 -16.16 1.06 -4.31
CA PHE A 38 -16.68 -0.29 -4.47
C PHE A 38 -17.26 -0.83 -3.16
N GLY A 39 -16.54 -0.64 -2.04
CA GLY A 39 -17.00 -1.03 -0.71
C GLY A 39 -18.27 -0.33 -0.27
N THR A 40 -18.40 0.97 -0.55
CA THR A 40 -19.60 1.76 -0.26
C THR A 40 -20.79 1.24 -1.07
N VAL A 41 -20.60 0.97 -2.36
CA VAL A 41 -21.67 0.41 -3.21
C VAL A 41 -22.11 -0.97 -2.72
N LEU A 42 -21.17 -1.82 -2.32
CA LEU A 42 -21.47 -3.14 -1.74
C LEU A 42 -22.25 -3.04 -0.42
N LEU A 43 -21.92 -2.06 0.44
CA LEU A 43 -22.61 -1.85 1.72
C LEU A 43 -24.01 -1.23 1.55
N ASN A 44 -24.20 -0.44 0.50
CA ASN A 44 -25.47 0.21 0.20
C ASN A 44 -26.41 -0.66 -0.65
N LEU A 45 -25.97 -1.88 -1.00
CA LEU A 45 -26.81 -2.84 -1.71
C LEU A 45 -27.95 -3.30 -0.78
N PRO A 46 -29.20 -3.43 -1.28
CA PRO A 46 -30.35 -3.85 -0.47
C PRO A 46 -30.24 -5.26 0.16
N PHE A 47 -29.21 -6.02 -0.20
CA PHE A 47 -28.84 -7.29 0.44
C PHE A 47 -28.24 -7.10 1.84
N VAL A 48 -27.64 -5.94 2.12
CA VAL A 48 -27.08 -5.58 3.42
C VAL A 48 -28.17 -4.86 4.23
N LYS A 49 -28.93 -5.63 5.00
CA LYS A 49 -29.95 -5.08 5.90
C LYS A 49 -29.30 -4.76 7.25
N HIS A 50 -29.34 -3.50 7.66
CA HIS A 50 -29.00 -3.06 9.00
C HIS A 50 -30.28 -2.84 9.82
N VAL A 51 -30.31 -3.34 11.06
CA VAL A 51 -31.51 -3.33 11.94
C VAL A 51 -32.13 -1.94 12.13
N GLN A 52 -31.33 -0.87 12.08
CA GLN A 52 -31.80 0.51 12.33
C GLN A 52 -31.87 1.38 11.07
N GLY A 53 -31.69 0.78 9.88
CA GLY A 53 -31.41 1.54 8.65
C GLY A 53 -29.96 2.02 8.62
N LEU A 54 -29.46 2.31 7.42
CA LEU A 54 -28.07 2.73 7.19
C LEU A 54 -28.10 4.04 6.42
N SER A 55 -27.57 5.13 7.00
CA SER A 55 -27.42 6.38 6.27
C SER A 55 -26.31 6.24 5.22
N PHE A 56 -26.43 6.98 4.12
CA PHE A 56 -25.39 7.00 3.07
C PHE A 56 -24.02 7.39 3.65
N ILE A 57 -24.01 8.36 4.58
CA ILE A 57 -22.78 8.85 5.21
C ILE A 57 -22.13 7.78 6.11
N ASP A 58 -22.94 7.00 6.83
CA ASP A 58 -22.47 5.91 7.69
C ASP A 58 -21.87 4.77 6.86
N SER A 59 -22.46 4.52 5.68
CA SER A 59 -21.97 3.50 4.73
C SER A 59 -20.58 3.86 4.22
N VAL A 60 -20.38 5.11 3.79
CA VAL A 60 -19.08 5.61 3.31
C VAL A 60 -18.04 5.59 4.44
N PHE A 61 -18.41 6.03 5.64
CA PHE A 61 -17.51 6.04 6.78
C PHE A 61 -17.09 4.62 7.18
N THR A 62 -18.05 3.70 7.27
CA THR A 62 -17.81 2.30 7.62
C THR A 62 -16.95 1.61 6.56
N ALA A 63 -17.23 1.81 5.28
CA ALA A 63 -16.42 1.28 4.18
C ALA A 63 -14.99 1.83 4.22
N THR A 64 -14.83 3.15 4.39
CA THR A 64 -13.49 3.78 4.45
C THR A 64 -12.68 3.26 5.64
N SER A 65 -13.30 3.15 6.81
CA SER A 65 -12.66 2.64 8.02
C SER A 65 -12.27 1.16 7.92
N ALA A 66 -13.11 0.34 7.30
CA ALA A 66 -12.79 -1.07 7.03
C ALA A 66 -11.62 -1.20 6.05
N VAL A 67 -11.60 -0.41 4.97
CA VAL A 67 -10.51 -0.41 3.97
C VAL A 67 -9.19 0.11 4.56
N CYS A 68 -9.25 1.12 5.41
CA CYS A 68 -8.07 1.62 6.12
C CYS A 68 -7.67 0.73 7.32
N VAL A 69 -8.45 -0.30 7.62
CA VAL A 69 -8.25 -1.23 8.75
C VAL A 69 -8.13 -0.47 10.09
N THR A 70 -8.91 0.61 10.25
CA THR A 70 -8.94 1.41 11.49
C THR A 70 -9.91 0.85 12.53
N GLY A 71 -10.92 0.08 12.08
CA GLY A 71 -11.87 -0.59 12.98
C GLY A 71 -12.92 0.32 13.61
N LEU A 72 -13.06 1.57 13.14
CA LEU A 72 -14.10 2.50 13.57
C LEU A 72 -15.40 2.23 12.80
N THR A 73 -16.53 2.20 13.49
CA THR A 73 -17.86 2.07 12.89
C THR A 73 -18.80 3.08 13.55
N THR A 74 -19.61 3.79 12.77
CA THR A 74 -20.64 4.71 13.31
C THR A 74 -21.93 3.99 13.67
N VAL A 75 -22.10 2.76 13.15
CA VAL A 75 -23.24 1.89 13.38
C VAL A 75 -22.78 0.57 13.99
N ASN A 76 -23.63 -0.04 14.81
CA ASN A 76 -23.30 -1.31 15.46
C ASN A 76 -23.16 -2.43 14.43
N THR A 77 -21.96 -3.01 14.30
CA THR A 77 -21.69 -4.10 13.35
C THR A 77 -22.58 -5.33 13.59
N SER A 78 -23.02 -5.55 14.83
CA SER A 78 -23.96 -6.63 15.20
C SER A 78 -25.35 -6.47 14.58
N GLY A 79 -25.67 -5.30 14.04
CA GLY A 79 -26.91 -5.04 13.32
C GLY A 79 -26.86 -5.44 11.84
N PHE A 80 -25.71 -5.86 11.31
CA PHE A 80 -25.60 -6.34 9.94
C PHE A 80 -26.02 -7.80 9.81
N ASN A 81 -26.69 -8.13 8.71
CA ASN A 81 -26.87 -9.53 8.31
C ASN A 81 -25.52 -10.17 7.97
N GLY A 82 -25.40 -11.50 8.03
CA GLY A 82 -24.15 -12.24 7.79
C GLY A 82 -23.48 -11.94 6.45
N PHE A 83 -24.24 -11.53 5.43
CA PHE A 83 -23.68 -11.05 4.16
C PHE A 83 -22.91 -9.73 4.31
N GLY A 84 -23.43 -8.77 5.09
CA GLY A 84 -22.75 -7.51 5.35
C GLY A 84 -21.45 -7.71 6.14
N GLU A 85 -21.46 -8.63 7.11
CA GLU A 85 -20.27 -8.97 7.89
C GLU A 85 -19.16 -9.59 7.03
N ILE A 86 -19.51 -10.50 6.11
CA ILE A 86 -18.59 -11.06 5.12
C ILE A 86 -17.98 -9.97 4.23
N VAL A 87 -18.80 -9.01 3.79
CA VAL A 87 -18.32 -7.88 2.98
C VAL A 87 -17.31 -7.04 3.77
N LEU A 88 -17.59 -6.70 5.04
CA LEU A 88 -16.64 -5.95 5.88
C LEU A 88 -15.32 -6.71 6.04
N LEU A 89 -15.37 -8.03 6.29
CA LEU A 89 -14.19 -8.86 6.41
C LEU A 89 -13.36 -8.88 5.11
N LEU A 90 -14.03 -8.95 3.95
CA LEU A 90 -13.38 -8.87 2.65
C LEU A 90 -12.72 -7.51 2.41
N LEU A 91 -13.40 -6.41 2.74
CA LEU A 91 -12.84 -5.06 2.65
C LEU A 91 -11.62 -4.89 3.54
N MET A 92 -11.66 -5.40 4.78
CA MET A 92 -10.51 -5.37 5.69
C MET A 92 -9.32 -6.16 5.14
N GLN A 93 -9.57 -7.35 4.58
CA GLN A 93 -8.51 -8.17 4.00
C GLN A 93 -7.85 -7.49 2.80
N LEU A 94 -8.65 -6.92 1.89
CA LEU A 94 -8.15 -6.17 0.74
C LEU A 94 -7.40 -4.90 1.16
N GLY A 95 -7.92 -4.17 2.14
CA GLY A 95 -7.28 -3.01 2.74
C GLY A 95 -5.94 -3.33 3.39
N ALA A 96 -5.87 -4.43 4.14
CA ALA A 96 -4.66 -4.90 4.80
C ALA A 96 -3.55 -5.25 3.79
N ILE A 97 -3.90 -5.89 2.68
CA ILE A 97 -2.94 -6.15 1.58
C ILE A 97 -2.41 -4.82 1.04
N GLY A 98 -3.29 -3.83 0.83
CA GLY A 98 -2.91 -2.49 0.38
C GLY A 98 -1.88 -1.83 1.28
N ILE A 99 -2.15 -1.69 2.58
CA ILE A 99 -1.24 -0.98 3.51
C ILE A 99 0.12 -1.68 3.65
N MET A 100 0.16 -3.01 3.59
CA MET A 100 1.41 -3.79 3.61
C MET A 100 2.28 -3.49 2.39
N THR A 101 1.69 -3.42 1.20
CA THR A 101 2.42 -3.09 -0.03
C THR A 101 2.94 -1.65 0.00
N LEU A 102 2.18 -0.71 0.56
CA LEU A 102 2.60 0.68 0.72
C LEU A 102 3.76 0.82 1.68
N SER A 103 3.67 0.17 2.84
CA SER A 103 4.76 0.15 3.82
C SER A 103 6.05 -0.40 3.20
N SER A 104 5.98 -1.52 2.49
CA SER A 104 7.14 -2.12 1.81
C SER A 104 7.74 -1.22 0.74
N SER A 105 6.90 -0.58 -0.10
CA SER A 105 7.35 0.34 -1.14
C SER A 105 8.06 1.56 -0.57
N PHE A 106 7.55 2.09 0.54
CA PHE A 106 8.17 3.21 1.24
C PHE A 106 9.54 2.82 1.80
N ILE A 107 9.65 1.67 2.47
CA ILE A 107 10.93 1.14 2.97
C ILE A 107 11.94 0.97 1.83
N LEU A 108 11.53 0.43 0.69
CA LEU A 108 12.41 0.26 -0.48
C LEU A 108 12.85 1.60 -1.08
N ALA A 109 11.93 2.57 -1.20
CA ALA A 109 12.25 3.91 -1.69
C ALA A 109 13.26 4.64 -0.78
N TYR A 110 13.16 4.45 0.54
CA TYR A 110 14.13 4.98 1.50
C TYR A 110 15.48 4.24 1.39
N ARG A 111 15.50 2.90 1.30
CA ARG A 111 16.74 2.11 1.15
C ARG A 111 17.48 2.40 -0.17
N GLY A 112 16.76 2.64 -1.27
CA GLY A 112 17.37 2.99 -2.56
C GLY A 112 18.20 4.27 -2.51
N LYS A 113 17.73 5.29 -1.78
CA LYS A 113 18.47 6.56 -1.57
C LYS A 113 19.73 6.37 -0.73
N VAL A 114 19.72 5.46 0.24
CA VAL A 114 20.88 5.18 1.11
C VAL A 114 21.96 4.39 0.36
N ASN A 115 21.58 3.47 -0.53
CA ASN A 115 22.54 2.67 -1.30
C ASN A 115 23.29 3.51 -2.35
N LEU A 116 22.60 4.47 -3.00
CA LEU A 116 23.23 5.42 -3.92
C LEU A 116 24.30 6.27 -3.23
N LYS A 117 24.03 6.79 -2.02
CA LYS A 117 25.00 7.57 -1.24
C LYS A 117 26.22 6.76 -0.78
N HIS A 118 26.01 5.49 -0.40
CA HIS A 118 27.11 4.64 0.05
C HIS A 118 28.07 4.29 -1.09
N ARG A 119 27.56 4.11 -2.33
CA ARG A 119 28.40 3.84 -3.51
C ARG A 119 29.31 5.00 -3.88
N ILE A 120 28.86 6.25 -3.79
CA ILE A 120 29.67 7.44 -4.10
C ILE A 120 30.83 7.61 -3.12
N SER A 121 30.60 7.35 -1.82
CA SER A 121 31.64 7.45 -0.79
C SER A 121 32.79 6.46 -0.96
N PHE A 122 32.54 5.28 -1.54
CA PHE A 122 33.61 4.32 -1.85
C PHE A 122 34.51 4.74 -3.01
N PHE A 123 33.99 5.53 -3.96
CA PHE A 123 34.80 6.05 -5.07
C PHE A 123 35.71 7.21 -4.61
N GLU A 124 35.31 7.98 -3.59
CA GLU A 124 36.14 9.06 -3.03
C GLU A 124 37.31 8.53 -2.16
N THR A 125 37.22 7.30 -1.62
CA THR A 125 38.30 6.73 -0.79
C THR A 125 39.37 6.00 -1.60
N GLN A 126 39.16 5.73 -2.90
CA GLN A 126 40.20 5.10 -3.74
C GLN A 126 41.20 6.08 -4.34
N GLU A 127 40.91 7.39 -4.38
CA GLU A 127 41.84 8.38 -4.94
C GLU A 127 42.96 8.80 -3.95
N ASN A 128 42.78 8.57 -2.63
CA ASN A 128 43.71 9.04 -1.60
C ASN A 128 44.55 7.95 -0.91
N VAL A 129 44.50 6.68 -1.35
CA VAL A 129 45.34 5.59 -0.80
C VAL A 129 46.36 5.12 -1.83
N SER A 130 47.17 6.03 -2.36
CA SER A 130 48.31 5.64 -3.21
C SER A 130 49.54 6.55 -3.15
N LEU A 131 49.59 7.59 -2.30
CA LEU A 131 50.77 8.47 -2.23
C LEU A 131 51.29 8.76 -0.81
N GLY A 132 50.54 8.46 0.26
CA GLY A 132 50.99 8.67 1.65
C GLY A 132 51.75 7.49 2.28
N ASP A 133 51.38 6.25 1.93
CA ASP A 133 51.96 5.04 2.54
C ASP A 133 53.32 4.63 1.95
N ILE A 134 53.72 5.21 0.82
CA ILE A 134 55.01 4.88 0.18
C ILE A 134 56.16 5.74 0.75
N GLN A 135 55.85 6.80 1.50
CA GLN A 135 56.87 7.69 2.08
C GLN A 135 57.34 7.26 3.47
N HIS A 136 56.66 6.29 4.11
CA HIS A 136 57.02 5.76 5.43
C HIS A 136 57.68 4.35 5.36
N ILE A 137 57.90 3.79 4.17
CA ILE A 137 58.45 2.42 3.98
C ILE A 137 59.67 2.41 3.03
N LEU A 138 60.38 3.53 2.84
CA LEU A 138 61.75 3.49 2.33
C LEU A 138 62.73 3.99 3.42
N PRO A 139 63.87 3.30 3.61
CA PRO A 139 64.82 3.55 4.69
C PRO A 139 65.51 4.92 4.60
#